data_AF-A0A0J6N0B9-F1
#
_entry.id   AF-A0A0J6N0B9-F1
#
_cell.length_a   1.000
_cell.length_b   1.000
_cell.length_c   1.000
_cell.angle_alpha   90.00
_cell.angle_beta   90.00
_cell.angle_gamma   90.00
#
_symmetry.space_group_name_H-M   'P 1'
#
loop_
_entity.id
_entity.type
_entity.pdbx_description
1 polymer ?
#
loop_
_entity_poly.entity_id
_entity_poly.type
_entity_poly.pdbx_seq_one_letter_code
_entity_poly.pdbx_strand_id
1 'polypeptide(L)'
;MWSLTIRAQLRLLACGAVVSCLLIGAVGYQSTAQLVRNIYELLDSQGAVRRQMDADMMHDAVHADVLALLLAQKNGDREALSDIRKDVDEHRKRFLGAMKENQDKLSDPAARALLQQILPVVERYTATATAIIAGGFEHPETAAVSLKGFQQDFALLEDKMEKLADAIDNGSRRQSDSSVAQVGGPRWSSSWRRWPRRC
;
A
#
# COMPACT_ATOMS: atom_id res chain seq x y z
N MET A 1 63.89 6.01 18.28
CA MET A 1 62.63 6.79 18.22
C MET A 1 62.82 7.87 17.18
N TRP A 2 62.08 7.83 16.06
CA TRP A 2 62.24 8.83 15.00
C TRP A 2 61.73 10.18 15.51
N SER A 3 62.63 11.15 15.73
CA SER A 3 62.26 12.52 16.08
C SER A 3 61.75 13.24 14.82
N LEU A 4 60.45 13.12 14.53
CA LEU A 4 59.80 13.95 13.52
C LEU A 4 59.96 15.43 13.88
N THR A 5 60.25 16.27 12.90
CA THR A 5 60.28 17.72 13.09
C THR A 5 58.88 18.23 13.48
N ILE A 6 58.81 19.23 14.36
CA ILE A 6 57.56 19.84 14.87
C ILE A 6 56.62 20.24 13.71
N ARG A 7 57.19 20.70 12.58
CA ARG A 7 56.44 21.06 11.36
C ARG A 7 55.72 19.86 10.73
N ALA A 8 56.34 18.67 10.73
CA ALA A 8 55.72 17.46 10.20
C ALA A 8 54.60 16.94 11.12
N GLN A 9 54.78 17.05 12.44
CA GLN A 9 53.76 16.71 13.43
C GLN A 9 52.50 17.60 13.29
N LEU A 10 52.68 18.91 13.13
CA LEU A 10 51.57 19.85 12.91
C LEU A 10 50.81 19.57 11.61
N ARG A 11 51.51 19.25 10.51
CA ARG A 11 50.88 18.89 9.23
C ARG A 11 50.06 17.61 9.33
N LEU A 12 50.60 16.58 10.00
CA LEU A 12 49.87 15.31 10.21
C LEU A 12 48.61 15.51 11.03
N LEU A 13 48.66 16.32 12.09
CA LEU A 13 47.48 16.66 12.90
C LEU A 13 46.41 17.39 12.08
N ALA A 14 46.81 18.38 11.28
CA ALA A 14 45.91 19.10 10.40
C ALA A 14 45.27 18.18 9.34
N CYS A 15 46.06 17.33 8.68
CA CYS A 15 45.55 16.34 7.74
C CYS A 15 44.59 15.34 8.41
N GLY A 16 44.93 14.85 9.61
CA GLY A 16 44.08 13.94 10.38
C GLY A 16 42.72 14.57 10.73
N ALA A 17 42.71 15.85 11.11
CA ALA A 17 41.47 16.59 11.38
C ALA A 17 40.61 16.73 10.12
N VAL A 18 41.20 17.09 8.98
CA VAL A 18 40.49 17.19 7.70
C VAL A 18 39.90 15.85 7.28
N VAL A 19 40.68 14.77 7.35
CA VAL A 19 40.20 13.42 7.02
C VAL A 19 39.05 13.02 7.94
N SER A 20 39.14 13.31 9.24
CA SER A 20 38.06 13.01 10.20
C SER A 20 36.78 13.77 9.86
N CYS A 21 36.87 15.06 9.54
CA CYS A 21 35.73 15.86 9.09
C CYS A 21 35.10 15.32 7.81
N LEU A 22 35.91 14.92 6.84
CA LEU A 22 35.42 14.33 5.58
C LEU A 22 34.71 12.99 5.82
N LEU A 23 35.23 12.13 6.70
CA LEU A 23 34.59 10.86 7.04
C LEU A 23 33.25 11.09 7.74
N ILE A 24 33.18 12.01 8.71
CA ILE A 24 31.93 12.36 9.38
C ILE A 24 30.92 12.93 8.38
N GLY A 25 31.37 13.83 7.50
CA GLY A 25 30.54 14.41 6.45
C GLY A 25 29.99 13.35 5.48
N ALA A 26 30.83 12.40 5.05
CA ALA A 26 30.43 11.31 4.16
C ALA A 26 29.41 10.37 4.81
N VAL A 27 29.65 9.97 6.07
CA VAL A 27 28.71 9.13 6.83
C VAL A 27 27.39 9.88 7.07
N GLY A 28 27.44 11.16 7.42
CA GLY A 28 26.25 12.00 7.60
C GLY A 28 25.44 12.17 6.31
N TYR A 29 26.12 12.38 5.18
CA TYR A 29 25.48 12.46 3.87
C TYR A 29 24.81 11.15 3.48
N GLN A 30 25.52 10.02 3.62
CA GLN A 30 24.98 8.69 3.31
C GLN A 30 23.78 8.35 4.19
N SER A 31 23.86 8.67 5.49
CA SER A 31 22.75 8.46 6.44
C SER A 31 21.52 9.28 6.06
N THR A 32 21.70 10.56 5.72
CA THR A 32 20.61 11.44 5.27
C THR A 32 20.00 10.95 3.96
N ALA A 33 20.82 10.56 2.98
CA ALA A 33 20.34 10.03 1.70
C ALA A 33 19.55 8.72 1.89
N GLN A 34 19.93 7.88 2.84
CA GLN A 34 19.20 6.67 3.21
C GLN A 34 17.84 7.01 3.85
N LEU A 35 17.84 7.94 4.80
CA LEU A 35 16.61 8.37 5.48
C LEU A 35 15.58 8.90 4.49
N VAL A 36 16.01 9.71 3.51
CA VAL A 36 15.13 10.23 2.45
C VAL A 36 14.51 9.10 1.64
N ARG A 37 15.27 8.07 1.24
CA ARG A 37 14.73 6.90 0.52
C ARG A 37 13.69 6.15 1.36
N ASN A 38 14.00 5.88 2.63
CA ASN A 38 13.08 5.18 3.53
C ASN A 38 11.77 5.95 3.75
N ILE A 39 11.81 7.30 3.74
CA ILE A 39 10.60 8.14 3.81
C ILE A 39 9.74 7.96 2.55
N TYR A 40 10.33 8.00 1.36
CA TYR A 40 9.56 7.80 0.12
C TYR A 40 8.93 6.41 0.07
N GLU A 41 9.68 5.39 0.47
CA GLU A 41 9.19 4.01 0.58
C GLU A 41 8.01 3.87 1.56
N LEU A 42 8.08 4.54 2.72
CA LEU A 42 6.99 4.56 3.69
C LEU A 42 5.76 5.28 3.13
N LEU A 43 5.94 6.39 2.43
CA LEU A 43 4.83 7.13 1.79
C LEU A 43 4.14 6.28 0.72
N ASP A 44 4.89 5.51 -0.07
CA ASP A 44 4.33 4.60 -1.07
C ASP A 44 3.53 3.46 -0.41
N SER A 45 4.07 2.87 0.65
CA SER A 45 3.37 1.86 1.46
C SER A 45 2.06 2.40 2.04
N GLN A 46 2.07 3.59 2.66
CA GLN A 46 0.85 4.23 3.18
C GLN A 46 -0.14 4.54 2.06
N GLY A 47 0.37 4.96 0.89
CA GLY A 47 -0.44 5.15 -0.31
C GLY A 47 -1.14 3.86 -0.74
N ALA A 48 -0.45 2.71 -0.69
CA ALA A 48 -1.01 1.43 -1.06
C ALA A 48 -2.13 0.98 -0.11
N VAL A 49 -1.91 1.13 1.20
CA VAL A 49 -2.94 0.87 2.22
C VAL A 49 -4.16 1.75 2.00
N ARG A 50 -3.97 3.06 1.77
CA ARG A 50 -5.09 3.99 1.51
C ARG A 50 -5.88 3.63 0.28
N ARG A 51 -5.22 3.28 -0.83
CA ARG A 51 -5.90 2.83 -2.05
C ARG A 51 -6.62 1.51 -1.85
N GLN A 52 -6.08 0.61 -1.04
CA GLN A 52 -6.76 -0.64 -0.70
C GLN A 52 -8.01 -0.41 0.15
N MET A 53 -7.95 0.47 1.14
CA MET A 53 -9.14 0.89 1.90
C MET A 53 -10.17 1.59 1.01
N ASP A 54 -9.71 2.39 0.05
CA ASP A 54 -10.60 3.03 -0.92
C ASP A 54 -11.29 2.00 -1.81
N ALA A 55 -10.55 1.00 -2.27
CA ALA A 55 -11.09 -0.12 -3.04
C ALA A 55 -12.14 -0.92 -2.25
N ASP A 56 -11.86 -1.20 -0.97
CA ASP A 56 -12.79 -1.89 -0.04
C ASP A 56 -14.09 -1.10 0.13
N MET A 57 -13.99 0.19 0.41
CA MET A 57 -15.15 1.08 0.48
C MET A 57 -15.95 1.12 -0.84
N MET A 58 -15.28 1.06 -2.00
CA MET A 58 -15.97 1.05 -3.30
C MET A 58 -16.56 -0.31 -3.66
N HIS A 59 -16.01 -1.41 -3.16
CA HIS A 59 -16.63 -2.74 -3.29
C HIS A 59 -18.01 -2.76 -2.62
N ASP A 60 -18.08 -2.23 -1.39
CA ASP A 60 -19.34 -2.05 -0.65
C ASP A 60 -20.27 -1.02 -1.30
N ALA A 61 -19.73 0.09 -1.82
CA ALA A 61 -20.54 1.12 -2.48
C ALA A 61 -21.24 0.57 -3.74
N VAL A 62 -20.53 -0.19 -4.58
CA VAL A 62 -21.12 -0.86 -5.75
C VAL A 62 -22.21 -1.86 -5.33
N HIS A 63 -22.03 -2.54 -4.19
CA HIS A 63 -23.06 -3.41 -3.63
C HIS A 63 -24.30 -2.61 -3.21
N ALA A 64 -24.09 -1.48 -2.53
CA ALA A 64 -25.15 -0.58 -2.11
C ALA A 64 -25.92 0.01 -3.31
N ASP A 65 -25.27 0.33 -4.43
CA ASP A 65 -25.94 0.84 -5.63
C ASP A 65 -26.93 -0.18 -6.21
N VAL A 66 -26.55 -1.46 -6.23
CA VAL A 66 -27.46 -2.54 -6.67
C VAL A 66 -28.62 -2.69 -5.69
N LEU A 67 -28.38 -2.60 -4.38
CA LEU A 67 -29.47 -2.64 -3.39
C LEU A 67 -30.40 -1.42 -3.51
N ALA A 68 -29.86 -0.24 -3.82
CA ALA A 68 -30.64 0.98 -4.06
C ALA A 68 -31.57 0.80 -5.26
N LEU A 69 -31.10 0.18 -6.35
CA LEU A 69 -31.97 -0.20 -7.47
C LEU A 69 -33.11 -1.13 -7.04
N LEU A 70 -32.80 -2.19 -6.29
CA LEU A 70 -33.83 -3.14 -5.85
C LEU A 70 -34.89 -2.45 -4.97
N LEU A 71 -34.48 -1.51 -4.12
CA LEU A 71 -35.38 -0.70 -3.31
C LEU A 71 -36.24 0.23 -4.17
N ALA A 72 -35.63 0.92 -5.14
CA ALA A 72 -36.33 1.80 -6.07
C ALA A 72 -37.38 1.03 -6.89
N GLN A 73 -37.04 -0.17 -7.39
CA GLN A 73 -37.99 -1.06 -8.07
C GLN A 73 -39.17 -1.46 -7.18
N LYS A 74 -38.89 -1.84 -5.94
CA LYS A 74 -39.92 -2.21 -4.96
C LYS A 74 -40.89 -1.06 -4.68
N ASN A 75 -40.38 0.18 -4.67
CA ASN A 75 -41.17 1.37 -4.40
C ASN A 75 -41.80 1.98 -5.67
N GLY A 76 -41.46 1.48 -6.86
CA GLY A 76 -41.86 2.07 -8.14
C GLY A 76 -41.21 3.43 -8.42
N ASP A 77 -40.10 3.75 -7.74
CA ASP A 77 -39.41 5.04 -7.83
C ASP A 77 -38.43 5.05 -9.01
N ARG A 78 -38.94 5.41 -10.19
CA ARG A 78 -38.11 5.54 -11.39
C ARG A 78 -37.25 6.80 -11.40
N GLU A 79 -37.56 7.80 -10.59
CA GLU A 79 -36.82 9.07 -10.58
C GLU A 79 -35.41 8.85 -9.99
N ALA A 80 -35.27 7.96 -9.00
CA ALA A 80 -34.00 7.57 -8.41
C ALA A 80 -33.01 6.91 -9.41
N LEU A 81 -33.47 6.40 -10.56
CA LEU A 81 -32.64 5.62 -11.49
C LEU A 81 -31.50 6.45 -12.10
N SER A 82 -31.70 7.76 -12.30
CA SER A 82 -30.65 8.64 -12.82
C SER A 82 -29.46 8.71 -11.86
N ASP A 83 -29.74 8.89 -10.57
CA ASP A 83 -28.72 9.04 -9.54
C ASP A 83 -28.00 7.71 -9.29
N ILE A 84 -28.74 6.60 -9.20
CA ILE A 84 -28.15 5.25 -9.04
C ILE A 84 -27.20 4.91 -10.20
N ARG A 85 -27.55 5.28 -11.44
CA ARG A 85 -26.69 5.06 -12.62
C ARG A 85 -25.42 5.90 -12.57
N LYS A 86 -25.51 7.12 -12.04
CA LYS A 86 -24.36 8.00 -11.86
C LYS A 86 -23.45 7.44 -10.77
N ASP A 87 -24.01 7.08 -9.62
CA ASP A 87 -23.26 6.59 -8.47
C ASP A 87 -22.48 5.31 -8.81
N VAL A 88 -23.11 4.32 -9.45
CA VAL A 88 -22.40 3.09 -9.84
C VAL A 88 -21.28 3.34 -10.85
N ASP A 89 -21.44 4.32 -11.76
CA ASP A 89 -20.38 4.67 -12.70
C ASP A 89 -19.18 5.31 -11.98
N GLU A 90 -19.43 6.20 -11.03
CA GLU A 90 -18.41 6.84 -10.20
C GLU A 90 -17.70 5.81 -9.30
N HIS A 91 -18.46 4.99 -8.56
CA HIS A 91 -17.92 3.97 -7.66
C HIS A 91 -17.09 2.94 -8.41
N ARG A 92 -17.58 2.42 -9.55
CA ARG A 92 -16.82 1.49 -10.40
C ARG A 92 -15.52 2.10 -10.89
N LYS A 93 -15.55 3.35 -11.41
CA LYS A 93 -14.35 4.01 -11.93
C LYS A 93 -13.31 4.18 -10.84
N ARG A 94 -13.73 4.58 -9.64
CA ARG A 94 -12.86 4.73 -8.47
C ARG A 94 -12.29 3.39 -8.00
N PHE A 95 -13.12 2.35 -7.95
CA PHE A 95 -12.68 0.99 -7.59
C PHE A 95 -11.61 0.47 -8.55
N LEU A 96 -11.88 0.48 -9.86
CA LEU A 96 -10.93 0.04 -10.88
C LEU A 96 -9.66 0.91 -10.88
N GLY A 97 -9.81 2.22 -10.66
CA GLY A 97 -8.70 3.15 -10.55
C GLY A 97 -7.78 2.82 -9.38
N ALA A 98 -8.33 2.64 -8.18
CA ALA A 98 -7.57 2.29 -6.98
C ALA A 98 -6.82 0.96 -7.14
N MET A 99 -7.46 -0.05 -7.73
CA MET A 99 -6.86 -1.37 -7.97
C MET A 99 -5.72 -1.31 -9.00
N LYS A 100 -5.89 -0.55 -10.10
CA LYS A 100 -4.85 -0.36 -11.12
C LYS A 100 -3.68 0.47 -10.60
N GLU A 101 -3.95 1.54 -9.86
CA GLU A 101 -2.88 2.34 -9.28
C GLU A 101 -2.08 1.53 -8.25
N ASN A 102 -2.73 0.65 -7.47
CA ASN A 102 -2.01 -0.31 -6.62
C ASN A 102 -1.18 -1.30 -7.43
N GLN A 103 -1.69 -1.81 -8.57
CA GLN A 103 -0.94 -2.72 -9.45
C GLN A 103 0.36 -2.08 -9.96
N ASP A 104 0.33 -0.78 -10.26
CA ASP A 104 1.47 -0.03 -10.79
C ASP A 104 2.48 0.36 -9.71
N LYS A 105 2.02 0.70 -8.50
CA LYS A 105 2.86 1.27 -7.44
C LYS A 105 3.37 0.25 -6.42
N LEU A 106 2.74 -0.91 -6.28
CA LEU A 106 3.19 -1.91 -5.31
C LEU A 106 4.53 -2.50 -5.73
N SER A 107 5.46 -2.54 -4.77
CA SER A 107 6.78 -3.16 -4.93
C SER A 107 6.79 -4.63 -4.48
N ASP A 108 5.90 -5.03 -3.57
CA ASP A 108 5.84 -6.38 -3.03
C ASP A 108 5.33 -7.40 -4.07
N PRO A 109 6.12 -8.44 -4.43
CA PRO A 109 5.74 -9.40 -5.47
C PRO A 109 4.50 -10.21 -5.12
N ALA A 110 4.28 -10.54 -3.85
CA ALA A 110 3.13 -11.34 -3.43
C ALA A 110 1.83 -10.52 -3.57
N ALA A 111 1.84 -9.26 -3.13
CA ALA A 111 0.71 -8.35 -3.30
C ALA A 111 0.38 -8.12 -4.78
N ARG A 112 1.39 -7.94 -5.64
CA ARG A 112 1.18 -7.79 -7.10
C ARG A 112 0.56 -9.03 -7.73
N ALA A 113 0.99 -10.23 -7.34
CA ALA A 113 0.45 -11.48 -7.86
C ALA A 113 -1.02 -11.69 -7.45
N LEU A 114 -1.40 -11.27 -6.24
CA LEU A 114 -2.80 -11.27 -5.80
C LEU A 114 -3.63 -10.28 -6.62
N LEU A 115 -3.14 -9.04 -6.82
CA LEU A 115 -3.83 -8.04 -7.65
C LEU A 115 -4.14 -8.52 -9.06
N GLN A 116 -3.18 -9.18 -9.72
CA GLN A 116 -3.38 -9.74 -11.06
C GLN A 116 -4.52 -10.78 -11.11
N GLN A 117 -4.73 -11.53 -10.02
CA GLN A 117 -5.81 -12.51 -9.91
C GLN A 117 -7.16 -11.87 -9.56
N ILE A 118 -7.15 -10.73 -8.85
CA ILE A 118 -8.35 -10.06 -8.35
C ILE A 118 -8.96 -9.15 -9.40
N LEU A 119 -8.15 -8.46 -10.19
CA LEU A 119 -8.61 -7.49 -11.19
C LEU A 119 -9.71 -8.03 -12.13
N PRO A 120 -9.60 -9.25 -12.71
CA PRO A 120 -10.67 -9.78 -13.55
C PRO A 120 -12.00 -10.00 -12.80
N VAL A 121 -11.94 -10.31 -11.50
CA VAL A 121 -13.13 -10.46 -10.66
C VAL A 121 -13.76 -9.10 -10.38
N VAL A 122 -12.96 -8.07 -10.10
CA VAL A 122 -13.45 -6.68 -9.92
C VAL A 122 -14.12 -6.17 -11.19
N GLU A 123 -13.52 -6.41 -12.36
CA GLU A 123 -14.10 -6.04 -13.65
C GLU A 123 -15.43 -6.75 -13.90
N ARG A 124 -15.51 -8.06 -13.65
CA ARG A 124 -16.75 -8.82 -13.78
C ARG A 124 -17.84 -8.35 -12.81
N TYR A 125 -17.47 -8.15 -11.54
CA TYR A 125 -18.37 -7.68 -10.48
C TYR A 125 -19.00 -6.33 -10.83
N THR A 126 -18.17 -5.35 -11.17
CA THR A 126 -18.64 -4.00 -11.51
C THR A 126 -19.39 -3.93 -12.84
N ALA A 127 -19.01 -4.75 -13.83
CA ALA A 127 -19.77 -4.88 -15.06
C ALA A 127 -21.17 -5.47 -14.81
N THR A 128 -21.26 -6.49 -13.96
CA THR A 128 -22.53 -7.11 -13.57
C THR A 128 -23.43 -6.10 -12.84
N ALA A 129 -22.89 -5.33 -11.89
CA ALA A 129 -23.63 -4.26 -11.21
C ALA A 129 -24.24 -3.26 -12.21
N THR A 130 -23.43 -2.82 -13.17
CA THR A 130 -23.86 -1.87 -14.20
C THR A 130 -24.96 -2.45 -15.08
N ALA A 131 -24.84 -3.73 -15.46
CA ALA A 131 -25.85 -4.40 -16.27
C ALA A 131 -27.18 -4.56 -15.53
N ILE A 132 -27.13 -4.91 -14.24
CA ILE A 132 -28.30 -4.98 -13.36
C ILE A 132 -28.99 -3.61 -13.28
N ILE A 133 -28.25 -2.54 -13.02
CA ILE A 133 -28.79 -1.17 -12.92
C ILE A 133 -29.29 -0.63 -14.26
N ALA A 134 -28.67 -1.01 -15.37
CA ALA A 134 -29.10 -0.58 -16.70
C ALA A 134 -30.46 -1.17 -17.09
N GLY A 135 -30.70 -2.46 -16.80
CA GLY A 135 -31.89 -3.18 -17.24
C GLY A 135 -32.92 -3.53 -16.15
N GLY A 136 -32.68 -3.14 -14.90
CA GLY A 136 -33.50 -3.59 -13.77
C GLY A 136 -34.98 -3.22 -13.89
N PHE A 137 -35.30 -1.98 -14.24
CA PHE A 137 -36.70 -1.53 -14.30
C PHE A 137 -37.49 -2.14 -15.47
N GLU A 138 -36.79 -2.49 -16.54
CA GLU A 138 -37.34 -2.95 -17.81
C GLU A 138 -37.42 -4.48 -17.86
N HIS A 139 -36.47 -5.15 -17.23
CA HIS A 139 -36.31 -6.61 -17.23
C HIS A 139 -35.98 -7.14 -15.82
N PRO A 140 -36.90 -7.00 -14.84
CA PRO A 140 -36.66 -7.37 -13.45
C PRO A 140 -36.30 -8.85 -13.27
N GLU A 141 -36.85 -9.74 -14.09
CA GLU A 141 -36.51 -11.17 -14.11
C GLU A 141 -35.06 -11.42 -14.55
N THR A 142 -34.55 -10.66 -15.53
CA THR A 142 -33.16 -10.79 -16.01
C THR A 142 -32.18 -10.25 -14.97
N ALA A 143 -32.54 -9.14 -14.31
CA ALA A 143 -31.76 -8.58 -13.21
C ALA A 143 -31.68 -9.55 -12.02
N ALA A 144 -32.78 -10.23 -11.68
CA ALA A 144 -32.84 -11.22 -10.61
C ALA A 144 -31.92 -12.44 -10.88
N VAL A 145 -31.82 -12.89 -12.14
CA VAL A 145 -30.89 -13.97 -12.52
C VAL A 145 -29.43 -13.55 -12.32
N SER A 146 -29.09 -12.31 -12.72
CA SER A 146 -27.73 -11.76 -12.58
C SER A 146 -27.32 -11.53 -11.13
N LEU A 147 -28.28 -11.27 -10.23
CA LEU A 147 -28.03 -10.98 -8.82
C LEU A 147 -27.28 -12.11 -8.09
N LYS A 148 -27.54 -13.37 -8.46
CA LYS A 148 -26.83 -14.52 -7.86
C LYS A 148 -25.33 -14.49 -8.19
N GLY A 149 -24.98 -14.24 -9.45
CA GLY A 149 -23.58 -14.13 -9.87
C GLY A 149 -22.90 -12.92 -9.24
N PHE A 150 -23.62 -11.80 -9.14
CA PHE A 150 -23.16 -10.60 -8.45
C PHE A 150 -22.82 -10.85 -6.98
N GLN A 151 -23.69 -11.54 -6.22
CA GLN A 151 -23.43 -11.88 -4.82
C GLN A 151 -22.26 -12.87 -4.64
N GLN A 152 -22.09 -13.80 -5.59
CA GLN A 152 -20.95 -14.71 -5.58
C GLN A 152 -19.63 -13.94 -5.78
N ASP A 153 -19.62 -12.98 -6.69
CA ASP A 153 -18.46 -12.11 -6.91
C ASP A 153 -18.21 -11.18 -5.74
N PHE A 154 -19.26 -10.63 -5.12
CA PHE A 154 -19.16 -9.85 -3.89
C PHE A 154 -18.39 -10.61 -2.80
N ALA A 155 -18.86 -11.83 -2.46
CA ALA A 155 -18.25 -12.65 -1.42
C ALA A 155 -16.84 -13.14 -1.79
N LEU A 156 -16.60 -13.42 -3.08
CA LEU A 156 -15.28 -13.78 -3.57
C LEU A 156 -14.29 -12.61 -3.45
N LEU A 157 -14.76 -11.38 -3.67
CA LEU A 157 -13.94 -10.19 -3.53
C LEU A 157 -13.62 -9.88 -2.07
N GLU A 158 -14.53 -10.10 -1.12
CA GLU A 158 -14.25 -9.95 0.32
C GLU A 158 -13.01 -10.75 0.73
N ASP A 159 -13.02 -12.07 0.50
CA ASP A 159 -11.90 -12.97 0.85
C ASP A 159 -10.59 -12.58 0.15
N LYS A 160 -10.68 -12.19 -1.13
CA LYS A 160 -9.49 -11.87 -1.91
C LYS A 160 -8.91 -10.51 -1.56
N MET A 161 -9.75 -9.52 -1.29
CA MET A 161 -9.33 -8.16 -0.94
C MET A 161 -8.76 -8.10 0.47
N GLU A 162 -9.27 -8.94 1.39
CA GLU A 162 -8.66 -9.16 2.70
C GLU A 162 -7.23 -9.71 2.55
N LYS A 163 -7.05 -10.79 1.78
CA LYS A 163 -5.71 -11.36 1.51
C LYS A 163 -4.77 -10.37 0.85
N LEU A 164 -5.28 -9.51 -0.02
CA LEU A 164 -4.50 -8.44 -0.63
C LEU A 164 -4.10 -7.39 0.41
N ALA A 165 -5.01 -6.96 1.28
CA ALA A 165 -4.72 -6.02 2.36
C ALA A 165 -3.63 -6.57 3.29
N ASP A 166 -3.74 -7.85 3.68
CA ASP A 166 -2.71 -8.55 4.46
C ASP A 166 -1.36 -8.60 3.75
N ALA A 167 -1.35 -8.88 2.45
CA ALA A 167 -0.11 -8.90 1.67
C ALA A 167 0.55 -7.51 1.59
N ILE A 168 -0.25 -6.46 1.45
CA ILE A 168 0.22 -5.06 1.46
C ILE A 168 0.80 -4.70 2.83
N ASP A 169 0.09 -5.00 3.92
CA ASP A 169 0.58 -4.71 5.28
C ASP A 169 1.87 -5.47 5.59
N ASN A 170 1.90 -6.78 5.29
CA ASN A 170 3.10 -7.60 5.49
C ASN A 170 4.28 -7.12 4.64
N GLY A 171 4.04 -6.67 3.41
CA GLY A 171 5.07 -6.05 2.56
C GLY A 171 5.63 -4.78 3.19
N SER A 172 4.76 -3.90 3.69
CA SER A 172 5.14 -2.66 4.36
C SER A 172 5.93 -2.91 5.65
N ARG A 173 5.56 -3.93 6.43
CA ARG A 173 6.31 -4.34 7.64
C ARG A 173 7.71 -4.86 7.29
N ARG A 174 7.83 -5.75 6.31
CA ARG A 174 9.15 -6.25 5.85
C ARG A 174 10.07 -5.11 5.41
N GLN A 175 9.52 -4.12 4.70
CA GLN A 175 10.25 -2.94 4.27
C GLN A 175 10.72 -2.10 5.47
N SER A 176 9.84 -1.86 6.45
CA SER A 176 10.16 -1.15 7.68
C SER A 176 11.24 -1.87 8.51
N ASP A 177 11.13 -3.19 8.69
CA ASP A 177 12.10 -3.99 9.44
C ASP A 177 13.48 -3.98 8.78
N SER A 178 13.52 -4.06 7.44
CA SER A 178 14.77 -3.97 6.67
C SER A 178 15.45 -2.60 6.82
N SER A 179 14.66 -1.53 6.91
CA SER A 179 15.13 -0.17 7.15
C SER A 179 15.73 -0.01 8.55
N VAL A 180 15.08 -0.60 9.58
CA VAL A 180 15.58 -0.59 10.97
C VAL A 180 16.87 -1.40 11.10
N ALA A 181 16.94 -2.58 10.48
CA ALA A 181 18.13 -3.42 10.49
C ALA A 181 19.35 -2.74 9.84
N GLN A 182 19.14 -1.92 8.79
CA GLN A 182 20.21 -1.16 8.15
C GLN A 182 20.71 0.03 8.98
N VAL A 183 19.85 0.68 9.76
CA VAL A 183 20.26 1.76 10.68
C VAL A 183 21.02 1.20 11.89
N GLY A 184 20.69 -0.02 12.33
CA GLY A 184 21.32 -0.71 13.46
C GLY A 184 22.68 -1.35 13.17
N GLY A 185 23.58 -0.67 12.43
CA GLY A 185 24.91 -1.14 12.03
C GLY A 185 25.70 -1.92 13.10
N PRO A 186 26.72 -2.71 12.69
CA PRO A 186 27.21 -3.92 13.37
C PRO A 186 27.13 -3.80 14.88
N ARG A 187 26.27 -4.63 15.48
CA ARG A 187 26.03 -4.75 16.92
C ARG A 187 27.37 -4.74 17.63
N TRP A 188 27.81 -3.56 18.09
CA TRP A 188 29.01 -3.43 18.89
C TRP A 188 28.81 -4.33 20.08
N SER A 189 29.49 -5.47 20.09
CA SER A 189 29.42 -6.45 21.15
C SER A 189 29.68 -5.69 22.44
N SER A 190 28.70 -5.65 23.33
CA SER A 190 28.75 -5.01 24.64
C SER A 190 29.69 -5.80 25.56
N SER A 191 30.96 -5.91 25.21
CA SER A 191 32.03 -6.44 26.06
C SER A 191 32.36 -5.49 27.22
N TRP A 192 31.87 -4.25 27.18
CA TRP A 192 32.06 -3.24 28.24
C TRP A 192 31.21 -3.45 29.50
N ARG A 193 30.33 -4.47 29.56
CA ARG A 193 29.58 -4.85 30.78
C ARG A 193 30.24 -6.01 31.55
N ARG A 194 31.55 -5.97 31.77
CA ARG A 194 32.22 -6.76 32.81
C ARG A 194 33.15 -5.86 33.62
N TRP A 195 32.57 -5.10 34.55
CA TRP A 195 33.32 -4.62 35.71
C TRP A 195 33.49 -5.80 36.67
N PRO A 196 34.72 -6.18 37.05
CA PRO A 196 34.90 -7.17 38.10
C PRO A 196 34.49 -6.54 39.44
N ARG A 197 33.41 -7.04 40.03
CA ARG A 197 33.17 -6.85 41.47
C ARG A 197 34.28 -7.59 42.19
N ARG A 198 35.28 -6.86 42.68
CA ARG A 198 36.25 -7.39 43.64
C ARG A 198 35.49 -7.65 44.95
N CYS A 199 35.68 -8.86 45.49
CA CYS A 199 35.26 -9.27 46.82
C CYS A 199 35.96 -8.44 47.90
#